data_AF-A0A2S6U9A1-F1
#
_entry.id   AF-A0A2S6U9A1-F1
#
_cell.length_a   1.000
_cell.length_b   1.000
_cell.length_c   1.000
_cell.angle_alpha   90.00
_cell.angle_beta   90.00
_cell.angle_gamma   90.00
#
_symmetry.space_group_name_H-M   'P 1'
#
loop_
_entity.id
_entity.type
_entity.pdbx_description
1 polymer ?
#
loop_
_entity_poly.entity_id
_entity_poly.type
_entity_poly.pdbx_seq_one_letter_code
_entity_poly.pdbx_strand_id
1 'polypeptide(L)'
;EALEELDMHREVQLIVSGGIRTGADVAKALAMGADAVSIGTAALVALGCNKAVHIEDYQALGTEPGYCHHCHTGLCPVGITTQVPELEERLPPEHGARLLKNYLTTMVLEAQTLARACGKSHLHNLEPEDLVALTIEAAAMAGVPLAGTDWIPGRGAT
;
A
#
# COMPACT_ATOMS: atom_id res chain seq x y z
N GLU A 1 -3.69 -0.86 -22.65
CA GLU A 1 -2.86 -1.00 -23.86
C GLU A 1 -2.35 -2.42 -24.09
N ALA A 2 -1.23 -2.88 -23.49
CA ALA A 2 -0.66 -4.20 -23.83
C ALA A 2 -1.62 -5.40 -23.67
N LEU A 3 -2.45 -5.42 -22.61
CA LEU A 3 -3.45 -6.49 -22.42
C LEU A 3 -4.62 -6.39 -23.38
N GLU A 4 -4.97 -5.19 -23.84
CA GLU A 4 -6.03 -5.00 -24.83
C GLU A 4 -5.55 -5.48 -26.21
N GLU A 5 -4.30 -5.20 -26.57
CA GLU A 5 -3.67 -5.68 -27.81
C GLU A 5 -3.61 -7.21 -27.89
N LEU A 6 -3.47 -7.87 -26.73
CA LEU A 6 -3.45 -9.33 -26.62
C LEU A 6 -4.84 -9.95 -26.41
N ASP A 7 -5.92 -9.16 -26.43
CA ASP A 7 -7.30 -9.59 -26.13
C ASP A 7 -7.42 -10.29 -24.76
N MET A 8 -6.62 -9.81 -23.79
CA MET A 8 -6.53 -10.34 -22.43
C MET A 8 -7.08 -9.36 -21.38
N HIS A 9 -7.49 -8.17 -21.80
CA HIS A 9 -8.11 -7.19 -20.92
C HIS A 9 -9.41 -7.75 -20.35
N ARG A 10 -9.51 -7.80 -19.00
CA ARG A 10 -10.61 -8.40 -18.22
C ARG A 10 -10.75 -9.92 -18.28
N GLU A 11 -9.89 -10.60 -19.02
CA GLU A 11 -9.74 -12.06 -18.95
C GLU A 11 -8.74 -12.48 -17.86
N VAL A 12 -7.77 -11.61 -17.55
CA VAL A 12 -6.86 -11.76 -16.41
C VAL A 12 -7.10 -10.67 -15.36
N GLN A 13 -6.79 -10.98 -14.11
CA GLN A 13 -6.85 -10.01 -13.01
C GLN A 13 -5.47 -9.40 -12.75
N LEU A 14 -5.44 -8.08 -12.57
CA LEU A 14 -4.25 -7.31 -12.25
C LEU A 14 -4.18 -6.99 -10.75
N ILE A 15 -3.17 -7.56 -10.10
CA ILE A 15 -2.91 -7.31 -8.68
C ILE A 15 -1.67 -6.44 -8.55
N VAL A 16 -1.84 -5.20 -8.09
CA VAL A 16 -0.72 -4.28 -7.88
C VAL A 16 -0.16 -4.45 -6.46
N SER A 17 1.17 -4.47 -6.34
CA SER A 17 1.87 -4.51 -5.05
C SER A 17 3.03 -3.52 -5.03
N GLY A 18 3.55 -3.25 -3.83
CA GLY A 18 4.67 -2.33 -3.60
C GLY A 18 4.20 -0.93 -3.20
N GLY A 19 4.63 -0.47 -2.03
CA GLY A 19 4.38 0.90 -1.56
C GLY A 19 2.95 1.23 -1.13
N ILE A 20 1.98 0.32 -1.30
CA ILE A 20 0.58 0.48 -0.86
C ILE A 20 0.51 0.53 0.67
N ARG A 21 0.12 1.68 1.23
CA ARG A 21 0.09 1.92 2.67
C ARG A 21 -1.23 2.51 3.17
N THR A 22 -1.97 3.20 2.30
CA THR A 22 -3.18 3.96 2.64
C THR A 22 -4.35 3.64 1.71
N GLY A 23 -5.57 4.01 2.08
CA GLY A 23 -6.72 3.90 1.17
C GLY A 23 -6.60 4.79 -0.07
N ALA A 24 -5.82 5.88 0.02
CA ALA A 24 -5.49 6.71 -1.14
C ALA A 24 -4.59 5.98 -2.15
N ASP A 25 -3.64 5.17 -1.68
CA ASP A 25 -2.83 4.33 -2.58
C ASP A 25 -3.70 3.25 -3.26
N VAL A 26 -4.63 2.66 -2.51
CA VAL A 26 -5.62 1.70 -3.04
C VAL A 26 -6.45 2.36 -4.14
N ALA A 27 -7.05 3.52 -3.86
CA ALA A 27 -7.91 4.23 -4.81
C ALA A 27 -7.17 4.58 -6.11
N LYS A 28 -5.92 5.07 -6.01
CA LYS A 28 -5.08 5.36 -7.18
C LYS A 28 -4.80 4.10 -8.01
N ALA A 29 -4.42 3.00 -7.35
CA ALA A 29 -4.12 1.75 -8.05
C ALA A 29 -5.36 1.22 -8.80
N LEU A 30 -6.52 1.22 -8.14
CA LEU A 30 -7.78 0.79 -8.77
C LEU A 30 -8.17 1.72 -9.93
N ALA A 31 -8.06 3.04 -9.75
CA ALA A 31 -8.33 4.03 -10.79
C ALA A 31 -7.43 3.84 -12.02
N MET A 32 -6.17 3.43 -11.83
CA MET A 32 -5.23 3.12 -12.91
C MET A 32 -5.46 1.73 -13.55
N GLY A 33 -6.54 1.02 -13.18
CA GLY A 33 -6.93 -0.24 -13.80
C GLY A 33 -6.49 -1.51 -13.06
N ALA A 34 -6.06 -1.42 -11.80
CA ALA A 34 -5.85 -2.63 -10.99
C ALA A 34 -7.18 -3.24 -10.53
N ASP A 35 -7.26 -4.57 -10.49
CA ASP A 35 -8.40 -5.31 -9.93
C ASP A 35 -8.27 -5.51 -8.41
N ALA A 36 -7.04 -5.55 -7.90
CA ALA A 36 -6.78 -5.62 -6.48
C ALA A 36 -5.42 -5.02 -6.13
N VAL A 37 -5.21 -4.77 -4.84
CA VAL A 37 -3.91 -4.42 -4.30
C VAL A 37 -3.44 -5.43 -3.26
N SER A 38 -2.14 -5.65 -3.22
CA SER A 38 -1.47 -6.51 -2.23
C SER A 38 -0.65 -5.65 -1.28
N ILE A 39 -0.82 -5.89 0.03
CA ILE A 39 -0.20 -5.13 1.11
C ILE A 39 0.79 -6.04 1.86
N GLY A 40 2.07 -5.66 1.85
CA GLY A 40 3.13 -6.36 2.57
C GLY A 40 3.61 -5.58 3.79
N THR A 41 4.66 -4.78 3.63
CA THR A 41 5.35 -4.06 4.72
C THR A 41 4.41 -3.22 5.59
N ALA A 42 3.42 -2.55 5.00
CA ALA A 42 2.50 -1.71 5.76
C ALA A 42 1.65 -2.52 6.76
N ALA A 43 1.26 -3.75 6.41
CA ALA A 43 0.58 -4.66 7.33
C ALA A 43 1.52 -5.12 8.47
N LEU A 44 2.80 -5.34 8.19
CA LEU A 44 3.80 -5.65 9.23
C LEU A 44 4.03 -4.45 10.17
N VAL A 45 4.04 -3.23 9.65
CA VAL A 45 4.11 -2.01 10.47
C VAL A 45 2.86 -1.87 11.34
N ALA A 46 1.68 -2.18 10.82
CA ALA A 46 0.45 -2.22 11.61
C ALA A 46 0.51 -3.25 12.75
N LEU A 47 1.19 -4.39 12.54
CA LEU A 47 1.48 -5.40 13.58
C LEU A 47 2.52 -4.94 14.62
N GLY A 48 3.22 -3.83 14.38
CA GLY A 48 4.22 -3.29 15.29
C GLY A 48 5.68 -3.48 14.83
N CYS A 49 5.91 -3.82 13.56
CA CYS A 49 7.28 -3.82 13.01
C CYS A 49 7.94 -2.47 13.30
N ASN A 50 9.18 -2.51 13.82
CA ASN A 50 9.95 -1.33 14.19
C ASN A 50 9.38 -0.48 15.34
N LYS A 51 8.40 -0.97 16.10
CA LYS A 51 7.87 -0.27 17.28
C LYS A 51 8.95 -0.12 18.36
N ALA A 52 8.98 1.04 19.02
CA ALA A 52 9.89 1.37 20.12
C ALA A 52 9.53 0.64 21.43
N VAL A 53 9.79 -0.66 21.48
CA VAL A 53 9.66 -1.58 22.61
C VAL A 53 10.84 -2.55 22.60
N HIS A 54 11.18 -3.22 23.71
CA HIS A 54 12.32 -4.16 23.74
C HIS A 54 13.62 -3.53 23.21
N ILE A 55 13.94 -2.32 23.69
CA ILE A 55 15.01 -1.47 23.13
C ILE A 55 16.36 -2.18 23.20
N GLU A 56 16.58 -2.93 24.26
CA GLU A 56 17.78 -3.71 24.51
C GLU A 56 18.01 -4.76 23.41
N ASP A 57 16.94 -5.36 22.90
CA ASP A 57 17.02 -6.37 21.84
C ASP A 57 17.32 -5.75 20.48
N TYR A 58 16.80 -4.54 20.21
CA TYR A 58 17.21 -3.78 19.02
C TYR A 58 18.71 -3.40 19.11
N GLN A 59 19.17 -2.94 20.27
CA GLN A 59 20.57 -2.59 20.50
C GLN A 59 21.50 -3.81 20.40
N ALA A 60 21.07 -4.98 20.89
CA ALA A 60 21.80 -6.24 20.74
C ALA A 60 21.97 -6.65 19.27
N LEU A 61 21.04 -6.24 18.40
CA LEU A 61 21.13 -6.40 16.95
C LEU A 61 21.91 -5.26 16.26
N GLY A 62 22.47 -4.31 17.01
CA GLY A 62 23.19 -3.17 16.47
C GLY A 62 22.30 -2.19 15.70
N THR A 63 21.02 -2.09 16.07
CA THR A 63 20.03 -1.23 15.41
C THR A 63 19.15 -0.51 16.44
N GLU A 64 18.20 0.29 15.94
CA GLU A 64 17.25 1.06 16.74
C GLU A 64 15.84 0.87 16.18
N PRO A 65 14.78 1.04 17.01
CA PRO A 65 13.41 1.06 16.51
C PRO A 65 13.23 2.10 15.40
N GLY A 66 12.54 1.71 14.32
CA GLY A 66 12.35 2.53 13.12
C GLY A 66 13.34 2.18 11.99
N TYR A 67 14.48 1.58 12.31
CA TYR A 67 15.58 1.32 11.37
C TYR A 67 16.01 -0.15 11.30
N CYS A 68 15.27 -1.05 11.94
CA CYS A 68 15.57 -2.47 11.95
C CYS A 68 15.16 -3.14 10.63
N HIS A 69 16.14 -3.75 9.98
CA HIS A 69 16.00 -4.55 8.76
C HIS A 69 16.60 -5.96 8.91
N HIS A 70 16.73 -6.43 10.16
CA HIS A 70 17.37 -7.70 10.51
C HIS A 70 16.42 -8.91 10.48
N CYS A 71 15.35 -8.87 9.67
CA CYS A 71 14.36 -9.95 9.62
C CYS A 71 14.98 -11.33 9.31
N HIS A 72 16.06 -11.36 8.54
CA HIS A 72 16.77 -12.59 8.14
C HIS A 72 17.47 -13.30 9.31
N THR A 73 17.68 -12.64 10.46
CA THR A 73 18.34 -13.25 11.62
C THR A 73 17.40 -14.13 12.43
N GLY A 74 16.08 -14.00 12.23
CA GLY A 74 15.07 -14.67 13.04
C GLY A 74 14.98 -14.13 14.48
N LEU A 75 15.61 -13.00 14.80
CA LEU A 75 15.67 -12.42 16.15
C LEU A 75 14.79 -11.17 16.27
N CYS A 76 13.66 -11.12 15.57
CA CYS A 76 12.77 -9.95 15.56
C CYS A 76 12.35 -9.55 16.98
N PRO A 77 12.71 -8.34 17.48
CA PRO A 77 12.39 -7.93 18.84
C PRO A 77 10.89 -7.86 19.15
N VAL A 78 10.06 -7.67 18.13
CA VAL A 78 8.59 -7.57 18.26
C VAL A 78 7.84 -8.84 17.88
N GLY A 79 8.56 -9.95 17.64
CA GLY A 79 7.93 -11.25 17.44
C GLY A 79 7.27 -11.49 16.07
N ILE A 80 7.54 -10.66 15.06
CA ILE A 80 6.90 -10.79 13.73
C ILE A 80 7.65 -11.80 12.84
N THR A 81 8.96 -11.66 12.72
CA THR A 81 9.81 -12.48 11.83
C THR A 81 10.81 -13.30 12.65
N THR A 82 10.30 -14.26 13.41
CA THR A 82 11.09 -15.11 14.31
C THR A 82 10.45 -16.49 14.43
N GLN A 83 11.28 -17.50 14.71
CA GLN A 83 10.82 -18.83 15.12
C GLN A 83 11.31 -19.20 16.55
N VAL A 84 11.78 -18.21 17.31
CA VAL A 84 12.23 -18.39 18.69
C VAL A 84 11.01 -18.29 19.61
N PRO A 85 10.68 -19.33 20.40
CA PRO A 85 9.44 -19.36 21.18
C PRO A 85 9.24 -18.13 22.07
N GLU A 86 10.28 -17.66 22.77
CA GLU A 86 10.15 -16.49 23.67
C GLU A 86 9.91 -15.17 22.91
N LEU A 87 10.31 -15.10 21.63
CA LEU A 87 10.07 -13.93 20.79
C LEU A 87 8.71 -14.00 20.09
N GLU A 88 8.28 -15.19 19.64
CA GLU A 88 6.95 -15.40 19.05
C GLU A 88 5.83 -15.00 20.03
N GLU A 89 5.98 -15.33 21.32
CA GLU A 89 5.01 -14.98 22.36
C GLU A 89 4.75 -13.46 22.48
N ARG A 90 5.65 -12.63 21.97
CA ARG A 90 5.51 -11.15 21.99
C ARG A 90 4.46 -10.64 21.03
N LEU A 91 4.02 -11.45 20.06
CA LEU A 91 2.91 -11.12 19.16
C LEU A 91 1.77 -12.15 19.25
N PRO A 92 0.91 -12.06 20.28
CA PRO A 92 -0.26 -12.92 20.37
C PRO A 92 -1.18 -12.77 19.14
N PRO A 93 -1.62 -13.87 18.49
CA PRO A 93 -2.42 -13.79 17.26
C PRO A 93 -3.68 -12.94 17.37
N GLU A 94 -4.41 -13.04 18.49
CA GLU A 94 -5.62 -12.24 18.74
C GLU A 94 -5.31 -10.73 18.82
N HIS A 95 -4.15 -10.38 19.39
CA HIS A 95 -3.70 -8.99 19.45
C HIS A 95 -3.35 -8.48 18.05
N GLY A 96 -2.55 -9.26 17.30
CA GLY A 96 -2.15 -8.93 15.93
C GLY A 96 -3.35 -8.80 14.99
N ALA A 97 -4.32 -9.72 15.08
CA ALA A 97 -5.55 -9.70 14.28
C ALA A 97 -6.36 -8.41 14.52
N ARG A 98 -6.46 -7.95 15.78
CA ARG A 98 -7.13 -6.69 16.10
C ARG A 98 -6.42 -5.48 15.49
N LEU A 99 -5.08 -5.45 15.53
CA LEU A 99 -4.30 -4.36 14.93
C LEU A 99 -4.48 -4.33 13.40
N LEU A 100 -4.35 -5.48 12.74
CA LEU A 100 -4.56 -5.59 11.30
C LEU A 100 -5.99 -5.22 10.90
N LYS A 101 -6.99 -5.68 11.65
CA LYS A 101 -8.39 -5.33 11.40
C LYS A 101 -8.59 -3.82 11.41
N ASN A 102 -8.06 -3.13 12.41
CA ASN A 102 -8.18 -1.67 12.49
C ASN A 102 -7.53 -0.99 11.29
N TYR A 103 -6.31 -1.41 10.93
CA TYR A 103 -5.59 -0.88 9.77
C TYR A 103 -6.36 -1.09 8.47
N LEU A 104 -6.77 -2.33 8.17
CA LEU A 104 -7.51 -2.64 6.94
C LEU A 104 -8.87 -1.93 6.90
N THR A 105 -9.56 -1.83 8.04
CA THR A 105 -10.83 -1.08 8.12
C THR A 105 -10.62 0.39 7.78
N THR A 106 -9.58 1.02 8.32
CA THR A 106 -9.25 2.42 8.01
C THR A 106 -8.93 2.60 6.52
N MET A 107 -8.12 1.72 5.92
CA MET A 107 -7.83 1.78 4.49
C MET A 107 -9.10 1.69 3.63
N VAL A 108 -10.03 0.80 3.99
CA VAL A 108 -11.31 0.65 3.28
C VAL A 108 -12.13 1.94 3.41
N LEU A 109 -12.23 2.52 4.60
CA LEU A 109 -12.97 3.76 4.83
C LEU A 109 -12.38 4.95 4.05
N GLU A 110 -11.05 5.07 4.02
CA GLU A 110 -10.35 6.08 3.23
C GLU A 110 -10.63 5.93 1.73
N ALA A 111 -10.49 4.71 1.18
CA ALA A 111 -10.73 4.44 -0.22
C ALA A 111 -12.20 4.72 -0.60
N GLN A 112 -13.15 4.30 0.24
CA GLN A 112 -14.58 4.59 0.05
C GLN A 112 -14.88 6.09 0.08
N THR A 113 -14.18 6.84 0.94
CA THR A 113 -14.33 8.30 1.01
C THR A 113 -13.90 8.96 -0.29
N LEU A 114 -12.79 8.50 -0.88
CA LEU A 114 -12.32 9.00 -2.18
C LEU A 114 -13.28 8.66 -3.32
N ALA A 115 -13.75 7.40 -3.41
CA ALA A 115 -14.74 7.02 -4.42
C ALA A 115 -16.01 7.88 -4.34
N ARG A 116 -16.52 8.13 -3.12
CA ARG A 116 -17.68 9.01 -2.92
C ARG A 116 -17.40 10.45 -3.32
N ALA A 117 -16.20 10.96 -3.03
CA ALA A 117 -15.79 12.31 -3.44
C ALA A 117 -15.76 12.47 -4.97
N CYS A 118 -15.39 11.41 -5.69
CA CYS A 118 -15.43 11.33 -7.16
C CYS A 118 -16.82 11.00 -7.72
N GLY A 119 -17.87 10.93 -6.88
CA GLY A 119 -19.23 10.60 -7.33
C GLY A 119 -19.43 9.13 -7.72
N LYS A 120 -18.51 8.24 -7.34
CA LYS A 120 -18.57 6.81 -7.67
C LYS A 120 -19.26 6.01 -6.55
N SER A 121 -20.10 5.07 -6.94
CA SER A 121 -20.83 4.18 -6.02
C SER A 121 -20.04 2.93 -5.62
N HIS A 122 -18.98 2.60 -6.35
CA HIS A 122 -18.13 1.43 -6.13
C HIS A 122 -16.67 1.78 -6.40
N LEU A 123 -15.73 1.12 -5.71
CA LEU A 123 -14.29 1.38 -5.87
C LEU A 123 -13.78 1.07 -7.28
N HIS A 124 -14.26 -0.01 -7.90
CA HIS A 124 -13.93 -0.35 -9.30
C HIS A 124 -14.53 0.60 -10.35
N ASN A 125 -15.31 1.60 -9.94
CA ASN A 125 -15.79 2.64 -10.86
C ASN A 125 -14.87 3.87 -10.85
N LEU A 126 -13.79 3.85 -10.05
CA LEU A 126 -12.73 4.84 -10.16
C LEU A 126 -12.00 4.65 -11.49
N GLU A 127 -11.71 5.75 -12.15
CA GLU A 127 -11.08 5.78 -13.47
C GLU A 127 -9.91 6.77 -13.48
N PRO A 128 -8.99 6.71 -14.46
CA PRO A 128 -7.84 7.62 -14.52
C PRO A 128 -8.23 9.10 -14.53
N GLU A 129 -9.42 9.44 -15.02
CA GLU A 129 -9.98 10.81 -15.06
C GLU A 129 -10.30 11.37 -13.67
N ASP A 130 -10.42 10.51 -12.65
CA ASP A 130 -10.60 10.93 -11.25
C ASP A 130 -9.28 11.37 -10.60
N LEU A 131 -8.14 11.25 -11.31
CA LEU A 131 -6.81 11.54 -10.81
C LEU A 131 -6.20 12.79 -11.46
N VAL A 132 -5.42 13.51 -10.67
CA VAL A 132 -4.48 14.54 -11.13
C VAL A 132 -3.12 14.32 -10.48
N ALA A 133 -2.05 14.62 -11.21
CA ALA A 133 -0.69 14.54 -10.71
C ALA A 133 -0.27 15.86 -10.05
N LEU A 134 0.49 15.78 -8.96
CA LEU A 134 1.07 16.95 -8.28
C LEU A 134 2.45 17.33 -8.81
N THR A 135 3.10 16.44 -9.57
CA THR A 135 4.42 16.68 -10.17
C THR A 135 4.41 16.32 -11.65
N ILE A 136 5.31 16.94 -12.40
CA ILE A 136 5.45 16.72 -13.85
C ILE A 136 5.86 15.28 -14.13
N GLU A 137 6.74 14.71 -13.31
CA GLU A 137 7.20 13.33 -13.44
C GLU A 137 6.06 12.34 -13.25
N ALA A 138 5.22 12.55 -12.22
CA ALA A 138 4.07 11.69 -11.98
C ALA A 138 3.05 11.80 -13.13
N ALA A 139 2.81 13.02 -13.65
CA ALA A 139 1.94 13.23 -14.81
C ALA A 139 2.44 12.47 -16.04
N ALA A 140 3.74 12.58 -16.34
CA ALA A 140 4.38 11.92 -17.47
C ALA A 140 4.35 10.38 -17.35
N MET A 141 4.58 9.84 -16.16
CA MET A 141 4.66 8.39 -15.93
C MET A 141 3.29 7.72 -15.84
N ALA A 142 2.32 8.37 -15.20
CA ALA A 142 0.98 7.82 -15.00
C ALA A 142 0.01 8.18 -16.14
N GLY A 143 0.36 9.14 -17.00
CA GLY A 143 -0.50 9.58 -18.11
C GLY A 143 -1.76 10.33 -17.65
N VAL A 144 -1.71 10.98 -16.49
CA VAL A 144 -2.80 11.78 -15.91
C VAL A 144 -2.42 13.28 -15.90
N PRO A 145 -3.38 14.21 -15.97
CA PRO A 145 -3.09 15.64 -16.10
C PRO A 145 -2.40 16.22 -14.85
N LEU A 146 -1.55 17.23 -15.06
CA LEU A 146 -0.98 18.01 -13.96
C LEU A 146 -2.07 18.86 -13.30
N ALA A 147 -2.11 18.84 -11.97
CA ALA A 147 -3.12 19.54 -11.17
C ALA A 147 -3.28 21.02 -11.58
N GLY A 148 -4.53 21.43 -11.82
CA GLY A 148 -4.88 22.77 -12.28
C GLY A 148 -4.75 22.99 -13.80
N THR A 149 -4.49 21.94 -14.57
CA THR A 149 -4.35 21.97 -16.03
C THR A 149 -4.95 20.71 -16.66
N ASP A 150 -5.12 20.73 -17.99
CA ASP A 150 -5.42 19.52 -18.80
C ASP A 150 -4.15 18.94 -19.44
N TRP A 151 -2.97 19.41 -19.02
CA TRP A 151 -1.70 19.08 -19.68
C TRP A 151 -1.10 17.78 -19.14
N ILE A 152 -0.75 16.88 -20.05
CA ILE A 152 0.01 15.65 -19.78
C ILE A 152 1.35 15.76 -20.53
N PRO A 153 2.50 15.78 -19.83
CA PRO A 153 3.80 15.87 -20.49
C PRO A 153 4.01 14.72 -21.48
N GLY A 154 4.47 15.05 -22.69
CA GLY A 154 4.76 14.07 -23.74
C GLY A 154 3.55 13.62 -24.57
N ARG A 155 2.31 13.91 -24.14
CA ARG A 155 1.12 13.81 -25.01
C ARG A 155 0.87 15.17 -25.64
N GLY A 156 0.84 15.23 -26.98
CA GLY A 156 0.53 16.46 -27.70
C GLY A 156 -0.87 16.95 -27.33
N ALA A 157 -1.06 18.27 -27.25
CA ALA A 157 -2.40 18.84 -27.14
C ALA A 157 -3.15 18.51 -28.45
N THR A 158 -4.07 17.56 -28.39
CA THR A 158 -5.11 17.41 -29.42
C THR A 158 -6.21 18.43 -29.18
#